data_AF-A0A414B828-F1
#
_entry.id   AF-A0A414B828-F1
#
_cell.length_a   1.000
_cell.length_b   1.000
_cell.length_c   1.000
_cell.angle_alpha   90.00
_cell.angle_beta   90.00
_cell.angle_gamma   90.00
#
_symmetry.space_group_name_H-M   'P 1'
#
loop_
_entity.id
_entity.type
_entity.pdbx_description
1 polymer ?
#
loop_
_entity_poly.entity_id
_entity_poly.type
_entity_poly.pdbx_seq_one_letter_code
_entity_poly.pdbx_strand_id
1 'polypeptide(L)'
;MNSNIVFAVFAGNNTSVIASHAWQYDYGQILRIQGLHLPAAVEVHFAIEDEETSTTRVGVTTNDITDVVIPDNCLENADTIESYNLYAYIYLTTDQAGGTGYKITIPVKTRAKPETFDGPGEQELFKEAIKAVNNSANSATQSEKVAEAWAHGHKDYPDQDKDNAAYYATEAKNAAASVSGRVAESKKEIDNYVKEKEEALKGETGNVYFAAFKVVNGRLIMCSDPNVDKVCFHREGSRLKYRLAL
;
A
#
# COMPACT_ATOMS: atom_id res chain seq x y z
N MET A 1 14.92 27.06 -18.88
CA MET A 1 14.54 25.67 -19.21
C MET A 1 13.22 25.78 -19.93
N ASN A 2 13.22 25.95 -21.25
CA ASN A 2 11.99 26.17 -22.00
C ASN A 2 11.23 24.84 -22.07
N SER A 3 10.08 24.79 -21.40
CA SER A 3 9.25 23.61 -21.31
C SER A 3 8.63 23.33 -22.68
N ASN A 4 9.13 22.32 -23.39
CA ASN A 4 8.57 21.82 -24.65
C ASN A 4 7.29 20.98 -24.42
N ILE A 5 6.43 21.46 -23.51
CA ILE A 5 5.30 20.69 -22.95
C ILE A 5 4.01 21.47 -23.15
N VAL A 6 3.06 20.83 -23.81
CA VAL A 6 1.69 21.26 -24.03
C VAL A 6 0.81 20.56 -23.00
N PHE A 7 0.15 21.30 -22.11
CA PHE A 7 -0.63 20.72 -21.01
C PHE A 7 -2.11 20.59 -21.39
N ALA A 8 -2.67 19.41 -21.18
CA ALA A 8 -4.11 19.14 -21.21
C ALA A 8 -4.56 18.59 -19.86
N VAL A 9 -5.39 19.35 -19.14
CA VAL A 9 -5.84 18.99 -17.79
C VAL A 9 -7.34 18.73 -17.81
N PHE A 10 -7.71 17.48 -17.57
CA PHE A 10 -9.10 17.06 -17.41
C PHE A 10 -9.55 17.28 -15.96
N ALA A 11 -10.79 17.75 -15.81
CA ALA A 11 -11.41 17.97 -14.50
C ALA A 11 -12.82 17.39 -14.49
N GLY A 12 -13.18 16.75 -13.38
CA GLY A 12 -14.49 16.12 -13.22
C GLY A 12 -14.74 15.04 -14.28
N ASN A 13 -15.90 15.11 -14.93
CA ASN A 13 -16.33 14.13 -15.93
C ASN A 13 -16.20 14.65 -17.37
N ASN A 14 -15.32 15.63 -17.61
CA ASN A 14 -15.15 16.19 -18.94
C ASN A 14 -14.56 15.14 -19.88
N THR A 15 -15.18 14.97 -21.05
CA THR A 15 -14.65 14.13 -22.14
C THR A 15 -13.89 14.95 -23.18
N SER A 16 -13.90 16.28 -23.06
CA SER A 16 -13.12 17.17 -23.92
C SER A 16 -12.53 18.35 -23.17
N VAL A 17 -11.34 18.77 -23.58
CA VAL A 17 -10.62 19.93 -23.02
C VAL A 17 -9.84 20.67 -24.10
N ILE A 18 -9.50 21.92 -23.81
CA ILE A 18 -8.57 22.71 -24.61
C ILE A 18 -7.23 22.71 -23.87
N ALA A 19 -6.17 22.29 -24.57
CA ALA A 19 -4.82 22.31 -24.03
C ALA A 19 -4.25 23.73 -23.99
N SER A 20 -3.06 23.89 -23.42
CA SER A 20 -2.22 25.03 -23.78
C SER A 20 -1.91 25.03 -25.29
N HIS A 21 -1.15 26.02 -25.76
CA HIS A 21 -0.81 26.08 -27.18
C HIS A 21 0.44 25.27 -27.51
N ALA A 22 0.54 24.85 -28.77
CA ALA A 22 1.77 24.39 -29.40
C ALA A 22 2.31 25.46 -30.35
N TRP A 23 3.59 25.37 -30.72
CA TRP A 23 4.21 26.21 -31.74
C TRP A 23 4.46 25.44 -33.03
N GLN A 24 4.11 26.06 -34.16
CA GLN A 24 4.48 25.55 -35.47
C GLN A 24 6.02 25.46 -35.60
N TYR A 25 6.51 24.38 -36.22
CA TYR A 25 7.94 24.07 -36.39
C TYR A 25 8.77 23.87 -35.10
N ASP A 26 8.13 23.84 -33.92
CA ASP A 26 8.81 23.53 -32.65
C ASP A 26 8.71 22.02 -32.40
N TYR A 27 9.59 21.27 -33.06
CA TYR A 27 9.53 19.81 -33.10
C TYR A 27 9.82 19.16 -31.75
N GLY A 28 9.30 17.94 -31.55
CA GLY A 28 9.45 17.21 -30.29
C GLY A 28 8.65 17.76 -29.11
N GLN A 29 7.66 18.64 -29.36
CA GLN A 29 6.69 19.06 -28.35
C GLN A 29 5.94 17.84 -27.77
N ILE A 30 5.78 17.81 -26.45
CA ILE A 30 5.09 16.74 -25.74
C ILE A 30 3.73 17.24 -25.28
N LEU A 31 2.66 16.55 -25.66
CA LEU A 31 1.36 16.70 -25.03
C LEU A 31 1.34 15.91 -23.72
N ARG A 32 1.21 16.63 -22.60
CA ARG A 32 1.08 16.08 -21.25
C ARG A 32 -0.37 16.14 -20.80
N ILE A 33 -0.95 14.97 -20.59
CA ILE A 33 -2.34 14.75 -20.21
C ILE A 33 -2.39 14.45 -18.71
N GLN A 34 -3.26 15.15 -18.00
CA GLN A 34 -3.44 15.03 -16.56
C GLN A 34 -4.92 14.97 -16.18
N GLY A 35 -5.22 14.40 -15.02
CA GLY A 35 -6.59 14.32 -14.50
C GLY A 35 -7.41 13.17 -15.09
N LEU A 36 -6.77 12.23 -15.79
CA LEU A 36 -7.36 10.99 -16.28
C LEU A 36 -6.57 9.79 -15.73
N HIS A 37 -7.28 8.71 -15.39
CA HIS A 37 -6.67 7.43 -15.06
C HIS A 37 -6.61 6.56 -16.32
N LEU A 38 -5.57 6.78 -17.13
CA LEU A 38 -5.38 6.08 -18.40
C LEU A 38 -4.53 4.81 -18.21
N PRO A 39 -4.66 3.80 -19.08
CA PRO A 39 -3.76 2.64 -19.09
C PRO A 39 -2.29 3.04 -19.26
N ALA A 40 -1.37 2.13 -18.93
CA ALA A 40 0.08 2.36 -19.00
C ALA A 40 0.56 2.80 -20.39
N ALA A 41 -0.06 2.27 -21.45
CA ALA A 41 0.12 2.73 -22.82
C ALA A 41 -1.26 3.00 -23.43
N VAL A 42 -1.40 4.13 -24.11
CA VAL A 42 -2.65 4.54 -24.74
C VAL A 42 -2.42 5.00 -26.17
N GLU A 43 -3.36 4.69 -27.06
CA GLU A 43 -3.29 5.12 -28.45
C GLU A 43 -3.92 6.52 -28.59
N VAL A 44 -3.20 7.42 -29.24
CA VAL A 44 -3.63 8.81 -29.46
C VAL A 44 -3.59 9.12 -30.94
N HIS A 45 -4.71 9.56 -31.50
CA HIS A 45 -4.84 9.95 -32.90
C HIS A 45 -4.80 11.46 -33.01
N PHE A 46 -3.81 11.98 -33.74
CA PHE A 46 -3.67 13.40 -34.01
C PHE A 46 -4.24 13.74 -35.38
N ALA A 47 -5.17 14.70 -35.46
CA ALA A 47 -5.77 15.15 -36.72
C ALA A 47 -5.83 16.68 -36.75
N ILE A 48 -5.35 17.27 -37.84
CA ILE A 48 -5.47 18.71 -38.07
C ILE A 48 -6.95 19.04 -38.31
N GLU A 49 -7.39 20.22 -37.88
CA GLU A 49 -8.72 20.72 -38.19
C GLU A 49 -8.98 20.69 -39.71
N ASP A 50 -10.15 20.17 -40.08
CA ASP A 50 -10.59 19.98 -41.47
C ASP A 50 -9.81 18.95 -42.31
N GLU A 51 -8.89 18.18 -41.71
CA GLU A 51 -8.28 17.01 -42.36
C GLU A 51 -9.02 15.70 -42.04
N GLU A 52 -9.16 14.82 -43.04
CA GLU A 52 -9.76 13.49 -42.88
C GLU A 52 -8.77 12.43 -42.37
N THR A 53 -7.48 12.75 -42.33
CA THR A 53 -6.42 11.82 -41.93
C THR A 53 -5.91 12.11 -40.52
N SER A 54 -5.62 11.03 -39.77
CA SER A 54 -5.00 11.13 -38.46
C SER A 54 -3.67 10.41 -38.40
N THR A 55 -2.72 10.96 -37.65
CA THR A 55 -1.43 10.33 -37.34
C THR A 55 -1.49 9.71 -35.94
N THR A 56 -1.20 8.42 -35.83
CA THR A 56 -1.25 7.68 -34.56
C THR A 56 0.08 7.78 -33.80
N ARG A 57 -0.01 8.01 -32.48
CA ARG A 57 1.11 7.93 -31.53
C ARG A 57 0.70 7.13 -30.30
N VAL A 58 1.70 6.60 -29.60
CA VAL A 58 1.51 5.92 -28.31
C VAL A 58 1.89 6.89 -27.20
N GLY A 59 0.95 7.16 -26.30
CA GLY A 59 1.20 7.86 -25.05
C GLY A 59 1.60 6.89 -23.95
N VAL A 60 2.53 7.32 -23.09
CA VAL A 60 3.02 6.53 -21.95
C VAL A 60 2.53 7.16 -20.66
N THR A 61 1.86 6.38 -19.83
CA THR A 61 1.28 6.82 -18.55
C THR A 61 2.17 6.39 -17.39
N THR A 62 2.61 7.34 -16.58
CA THR A 62 3.31 7.10 -15.31
C THR A 62 2.72 8.01 -14.23
N ASN A 63 2.28 7.43 -13.10
CA ASN A 63 1.66 8.16 -11.99
C ASN A 63 0.51 9.09 -12.44
N ASP A 64 -0.43 8.57 -13.24
CA ASP A 64 -1.59 9.30 -13.78
C ASP A 64 -1.25 10.54 -14.64
N ILE A 65 -0.02 10.60 -15.12
CA ILE A 65 0.44 11.58 -16.11
C ILE A 65 0.77 10.82 -17.38
N THR A 66 0.09 11.15 -18.47
CA THR A 66 0.34 10.55 -19.78
C THR A 66 1.06 11.55 -20.66
N ASP A 67 2.24 11.17 -21.15
CA ASP A 67 3.02 11.96 -22.10
C ASP A 67 2.96 11.32 -23.49
N VAL A 68 2.71 12.13 -24.51
CA VAL A 68 2.70 11.71 -25.91
C VAL A 68 3.35 12.79 -26.79
N VAL A 69 4.22 12.37 -27.71
CA VAL A 69 4.89 13.30 -28.64
C VAL A 69 3.90 13.77 -29.71
N ILE A 70 3.82 15.08 -29.92
CA ILE A 70 3.01 15.67 -31.00
C ILE A 70 3.72 15.40 -32.34
N PRO A 71 3.04 14.84 -33.35
CA PRO A 71 3.65 14.57 -34.64
C PRO A 71 4.14 15.83 -35.36
N ASP A 72 5.36 15.78 -35.91
CA ASP A 72 5.99 16.91 -36.59
C ASP A 72 5.19 17.35 -37.84
N ASN A 73 4.61 16.41 -38.60
CA ASN A 73 3.73 16.71 -39.74
C ASN A 73 2.51 17.55 -39.32
N CYS A 74 1.94 17.28 -38.14
CA CYS A 74 0.85 18.05 -37.55
C CYS A 74 1.30 19.44 -37.07
N LEU A 75 2.59 19.67 -36.83
CA LEU A 75 3.18 20.96 -36.47
C LEU A 75 3.69 21.75 -37.69
N GLU A 76 3.75 21.14 -38.87
CA GLU A 76 4.08 21.82 -40.12
C GLU A 76 2.82 22.31 -40.84
N ASN A 77 1.81 21.43 -40.92
CA ASN A 77 0.52 21.68 -41.59
C ASN A 77 0.71 22.32 -42.99
N ALA A 78 1.45 21.63 -43.85
CA ALA A 78 1.76 22.06 -45.22
C ALA A 78 2.32 23.49 -45.32
N ASP A 79 3.11 23.92 -44.32
CA ASP A 79 3.69 25.26 -44.23
C ASP A 79 2.66 26.40 -44.20
N THR A 80 1.48 26.16 -43.59
CA THR A 80 0.45 27.20 -43.42
C THR A 80 0.97 28.42 -42.65
N ILE A 81 0.45 29.60 -42.98
CA ILE A 81 0.77 30.87 -42.29
C ILE A 81 -0.31 31.26 -41.26
N GLU A 82 -1.44 30.54 -41.23
CA GLU A 82 -2.55 30.77 -40.32
C GLU A 82 -2.54 29.79 -39.15
N SER A 83 -2.85 30.28 -37.94
CA SER A 83 -2.97 29.41 -36.76
C SER A 83 -4.17 28.48 -36.91
N TYR A 84 -4.03 27.24 -36.42
CA TYR A 84 -5.00 26.17 -36.61
C TYR A 84 -5.17 25.35 -35.34
N ASN A 85 -6.22 24.54 -35.29
CA ASN A 85 -6.40 23.57 -34.21
C ASN A 85 -5.88 22.20 -34.62
N LEU A 86 -5.14 21.57 -33.72
CA LEU A 86 -4.79 20.16 -33.77
C LEU A 86 -5.65 19.41 -32.76
N TYR A 87 -6.33 18.35 -33.20
CA TYR A 87 -7.13 17.49 -32.34
C TYR A 87 -6.33 16.26 -31.94
N ALA A 88 -6.31 15.94 -30.66
CA ALA A 88 -5.80 14.67 -30.15
C ALA A 88 -6.96 13.85 -29.57
N TYR A 89 -7.22 12.70 -30.16
CA TYR A 89 -8.27 11.77 -29.74
C TYR A 89 -7.63 10.62 -28.97
N ILE A 90 -8.03 10.44 -27.72
CA ILE A 90 -7.53 9.34 -26.87
C ILE A 90 -8.43 8.13 -27.12
N TYR A 91 -7.85 7.09 -27.71
CA TYR A 91 -8.55 5.85 -27.99
C TYR A 91 -8.39 4.89 -26.82
N LEU A 92 -9.52 4.41 -26.31
CA LEU A 92 -9.55 3.43 -25.23
C LEU A 92 -10.01 2.10 -25.81
N THR A 93 -9.14 1.10 -25.72
CA THR A 93 -9.43 -0.28 -26.10
C THR A 93 -9.76 -1.10 -24.87
N THR A 94 -10.85 -1.85 -24.94
CA THR A 94 -11.22 -2.90 -23.98
C THR A 94 -11.31 -4.24 -24.73
N ASP A 95 -11.33 -5.35 -23.99
CA ASP A 95 -11.42 -6.71 -24.56
C ASP A 95 -12.67 -6.95 -25.42
N GLN A 96 -13.69 -6.08 -25.33
CA GLN A 96 -14.97 -6.25 -26.05
C GLN A 96 -15.30 -5.10 -27.01
N ALA A 97 -14.69 -3.93 -26.87
CA ALA A 97 -14.94 -2.76 -27.70
C ALA A 97 -13.79 -1.75 -27.62
N GLY A 98 -13.55 -1.02 -28.71
CA GLY A 98 -12.66 0.15 -28.73
C GLY A 98 -13.44 1.39 -29.14
N GLY A 99 -13.05 2.56 -28.64
CA GLY A 99 -13.65 3.82 -29.03
C GLY A 99 -12.85 5.03 -28.58
N THR A 100 -13.12 6.17 -29.22
CA THR A 100 -12.57 7.46 -28.78
C THR A 100 -13.20 7.84 -27.46
N GLY A 101 -12.43 7.82 -26.38
CA GLY A 101 -12.89 8.16 -25.03
C GLY A 101 -12.81 9.66 -24.72
N TYR A 102 -11.80 10.35 -25.26
CA TYR A 102 -11.53 11.75 -24.97
C TYR A 102 -11.06 12.54 -26.19
N LYS A 103 -11.34 13.85 -26.21
CA LYS A 103 -10.87 14.78 -27.24
C LYS A 103 -10.10 15.94 -26.59
N ILE A 104 -8.93 16.26 -27.12
CA ILE A 104 -8.15 17.44 -26.73
C ILE A 104 -8.03 18.35 -27.95
N THR A 105 -8.35 19.63 -27.78
CA THR A 105 -8.07 20.66 -28.78
C THR A 105 -6.78 21.39 -28.41
N ILE A 106 -5.81 21.37 -29.32
CA ILE A 106 -4.48 21.98 -29.15
C ILE A 106 -4.39 23.16 -30.13
N PRO A 107 -4.45 24.42 -29.66
CA PRO A 107 -4.22 25.57 -30.54
C PRO A 107 -2.75 25.60 -30.98
N VAL A 108 -2.48 25.52 -32.28
CA VAL A 108 -1.13 25.64 -32.83
C VAL A 108 -0.92 27.07 -33.32
N LYS A 109 0.05 27.78 -32.74
CA LYS A 109 0.41 29.14 -33.12
C LYS A 109 1.46 29.11 -34.22
N THR A 110 1.21 29.87 -35.28
CA THR A 110 2.14 29.99 -36.40
C THR A 110 3.40 30.73 -36.04
N ARG A 111 4.49 30.36 -36.70
CA ARG A 111 5.82 30.93 -36.54
C ARG A 111 6.54 30.88 -37.87
N ALA A 112 7.47 31.82 -38.12
CA ALA A 112 8.34 31.72 -39.30
C ALA A 112 9.15 30.41 -39.26
N LYS A 113 9.12 29.66 -40.37
CA LYS A 113 9.92 28.44 -40.56
C LYS A 113 11.39 28.75 -40.32
N PRO A 114 12.07 28.07 -39.38
CA PRO A 114 13.50 28.24 -39.18
C PRO A 114 14.27 27.87 -40.45
N GLU A 115 15.32 28.61 -40.79
CA GLU A 115 16.22 28.22 -41.87
C GLU A 115 16.93 26.92 -41.47
N THR A 116 16.61 25.84 -42.18
CA THR A 116 17.10 24.46 -41.97
C THR A 116 16.89 23.90 -40.57
N PHE A 117 15.77 23.20 -40.38
CA PHE A 117 15.70 22.12 -39.40
C PHE A 117 15.51 20.82 -40.16
N ASP A 118 16.61 20.14 -40.46
CA ASP A 118 16.58 18.74 -40.85
C ASP A 118 16.34 17.97 -39.55
N GLY A 119 15.06 17.76 -39.22
CA GLY A 119 14.69 16.98 -38.04
C GLY A 119 15.30 15.59 -38.12
N PRO A 120 15.55 14.92 -36.99
CA PRO A 120 16.02 13.54 -37.04
C PRO A 120 14.99 12.72 -37.82
N GLY A 121 15.40 12.18 -38.99
CA GLY A 121 14.49 11.42 -39.85
C GLY A 121 13.83 10.28 -39.07
N GLU A 122 12.65 9.83 -39.52
CA GLU A 122 11.82 8.82 -38.83
C GLU A 122 12.60 7.56 -38.36
N GLN A 123 13.69 7.20 -39.05
CA GLN A 123 14.60 6.13 -38.64
C GLN A 123 15.31 6.39 -37.30
N GLU A 124 15.70 7.62 -37.00
CA GLU A 124 16.33 8.00 -35.72
C GLU A 124 15.31 7.95 -34.57
N LEU A 125 14.07 8.41 -34.81
CA LEU A 125 12.98 8.28 -33.83
C LEU A 125 12.64 6.82 -33.53
N PHE A 126 12.65 5.96 -34.57
CA PHE A 126 12.46 4.52 -34.38
C PHE A 126 13.60 3.90 -33.58
N LYS A 127 14.87 4.26 -33.84
CA LYS A 127 16.01 3.81 -33.04
C LYS A 127 15.90 4.24 -31.58
N GLU A 128 15.45 5.48 -31.33
CA GLU A 128 15.27 5.98 -29.98
C GLU A 128 14.13 5.25 -29.24
N ALA A 129 13.01 4.98 -29.93
CA ALA A 129 11.93 4.17 -29.39
C ALA A 129 12.40 2.75 -29.03
N ILE A 130 13.15 2.08 -29.92
CA ILE A 130 13.74 0.76 -29.64
C ILE A 130 14.71 0.83 -28.45
N LYS A 131 15.52 1.90 -28.35
CA LYS A 131 16.42 2.11 -27.21
C LYS A 131 15.65 2.28 -25.90
N ALA A 132 14.56 3.05 -25.90
CA ALA A 132 13.70 3.24 -24.74
C ALA A 132 13.04 1.91 -24.30
N VAL A 133 12.54 1.13 -25.25
CA VAL A 133 11.98 -0.20 -24.98
C VAL A 133 13.03 -1.14 -24.38
N ASN A 134 14.24 -1.19 -24.96
CA ASN A 134 15.33 -2.00 -24.43
C ASN A 134 15.75 -1.57 -23.02
N ASN A 135 15.80 -0.26 -22.75
CA ASN A 135 16.11 0.25 -21.42
C ASN A 135 15.03 -0.15 -20.40
N SER A 136 13.76 -0.11 -20.80
CA SER A 136 12.65 -0.56 -19.95
C SER A 136 12.73 -2.05 -19.68
N ALA A 137 13.00 -2.87 -20.69
CA ALA A 137 13.19 -4.31 -20.54
C ALA A 137 14.34 -4.63 -19.58
N ASN A 138 15.50 -3.97 -19.76
CA ASN A 138 16.65 -4.13 -18.86
C ASN A 138 16.32 -3.72 -17.43
N SER A 139 15.57 -2.62 -17.24
CA SER A 139 15.15 -2.15 -15.93
C SER A 139 14.18 -3.14 -15.25
N ALA A 140 13.30 -3.77 -16.02
CA ALA A 140 12.40 -4.81 -15.52
C ALA A 140 13.19 -6.04 -15.07
N THR A 141 14.12 -6.54 -15.88
CA THR A 141 15.01 -7.65 -15.51
C THR A 141 15.86 -7.32 -14.27
N GLN A 142 16.36 -6.09 -14.16
CA GLN A 142 17.09 -5.68 -12.97
C GLN A 142 16.20 -5.63 -11.73
N SER A 143 14.98 -5.14 -11.87
CA SER A 143 14.00 -5.08 -10.77
C SER A 143 13.57 -6.48 -10.32
N GLU A 144 13.41 -7.42 -11.27
CA GLU A 144 13.18 -8.84 -10.99
C GLU A 144 14.30 -9.41 -10.14
N LYS A 145 15.58 -9.26 -10.57
CA LYS A 145 16.73 -9.73 -9.79
C LYS A 145 16.82 -9.12 -8.39
N VAL A 146 16.50 -7.83 -8.25
CA VAL A 146 16.47 -7.17 -6.94
C VAL A 146 15.36 -7.75 -6.07
N ALA A 147 14.15 -7.92 -6.61
CA ALA A 147 13.04 -8.53 -5.88
C ALA A 147 13.36 -9.97 -5.46
N GLU A 148 13.99 -10.74 -6.35
CA GLU A 148 14.49 -12.09 -6.11
C GLU A 148 15.50 -12.12 -4.95
N ALA A 149 16.48 -11.20 -4.99
CA ALA A 149 17.51 -11.05 -3.97
C ALA A 149 16.91 -10.72 -2.60
N TRP A 150 15.92 -9.82 -2.55
CA TRP A 150 15.23 -9.48 -1.30
C TRP A 150 14.39 -10.64 -0.74
N ALA A 151 13.78 -11.45 -1.61
CA ALA A 151 12.92 -12.54 -1.21
C ALA A 151 13.70 -13.72 -0.64
N HIS A 152 14.76 -14.18 -1.32
CA HIS A 152 15.48 -15.39 -0.96
C HIS A 152 16.98 -15.40 -1.31
N GLY A 153 17.53 -14.25 -1.67
CA GLY A 153 18.93 -14.08 -2.06
C GLY A 153 19.17 -14.30 -3.56
N HIS A 154 20.25 -13.69 -4.07
CA HIS A 154 20.63 -13.79 -5.47
C HIS A 154 22.15 -13.61 -5.63
N LYS A 155 22.78 -14.39 -6.54
CA LYS A 155 24.24 -14.44 -6.71
C LYS A 155 24.88 -13.09 -7.04
N ASP A 156 24.19 -12.24 -7.79
CA ASP A 156 24.66 -10.90 -8.16
C ASP A 156 24.55 -9.88 -7.00
N TYR A 157 23.89 -10.24 -5.88
CA TYR A 157 23.66 -9.39 -4.70
C TYR A 157 24.13 -10.10 -3.42
N PRO A 158 25.45 -10.27 -3.23
CA PRO A 158 26.03 -11.04 -2.13
C PRO A 158 25.69 -10.48 -0.74
N ASP A 159 25.42 -9.18 -0.62
CA ASP A 159 24.96 -8.56 0.64
C ASP A 159 23.53 -8.98 1.03
N GLN A 160 22.79 -9.59 0.10
CA GLN A 160 21.42 -10.08 0.26
C GLN A 160 21.35 -11.61 0.14
N ASP A 161 22.49 -12.31 0.22
CA ASP A 161 22.59 -13.77 0.05
C ASP A 161 21.84 -14.57 1.14
N LYS A 162 21.52 -13.93 2.26
CA LYS A 162 20.64 -14.52 3.28
C LYS A 162 19.20 -14.24 2.90
N ASP A 163 18.42 -15.31 2.71
CA ASP A 163 16.97 -15.27 2.60
C ASP A 163 16.37 -14.49 3.79
N ASN A 164 16.00 -13.22 3.53
CA ASN A 164 15.46 -12.32 4.55
C ASN A 164 14.13 -12.83 5.08
N ALA A 165 13.32 -13.48 4.24
CA ALA A 165 12.05 -14.06 4.66
C ALA A 165 12.28 -15.21 5.66
N ALA A 166 13.22 -16.11 5.38
CA ALA A 166 13.61 -17.19 6.27
C ALA A 166 14.24 -16.66 7.58
N TYR A 167 15.04 -15.59 7.50
CA TYR A 167 15.63 -14.95 8.67
C TYR A 167 14.56 -14.37 9.59
N TYR A 168 13.67 -13.51 9.08
CA TYR A 168 12.61 -12.90 9.89
C TYR A 168 11.57 -13.93 10.37
N ALA A 169 11.28 -14.97 9.59
CA ALA A 169 10.44 -16.08 10.04
C ALA A 169 11.06 -16.83 11.23
N THR A 170 12.39 -17.01 11.21
CA THR A 170 13.13 -17.64 12.31
C THR A 170 13.13 -16.76 13.55
N GLU A 171 13.39 -15.46 13.41
CA GLU A 171 13.31 -14.49 14.51
C GLU A 171 11.91 -14.45 15.13
N ALA A 172 10.86 -14.43 14.31
CA ALA A 172 9.47 -14.49 14.79
C ALA A 172 9.17 -15.79 15.56
N LYS A 173 9.65 -16.94 15.05
CA LYS A 173 9.52 -18.23 15.72
C LYS A 173 10.24 -18.24 17.08
N ASN A 174 11.46 -17.70 17.14
CA ASN A 174 12.24 -17.60 18.38
C ASN A 174 11.56 -16.69 19.40
N ALA A 175 11.04 -15.53 18.96
CA ALA A 175 10.28 -14.62 19.81
C ALA A 175 9.01 -15.27 20.37
N ALA A 176 8.26 -16.00 19.54
CA ALA A 176 7.06 -16.73 19.98
C ALA A 176 7.41 -17.82 21.01
N ALA A 177 8.49 -18.56 20.80
CA ALA A 177 8.97 -19.56 21.76
C ALA A 177 9.38 -18.93 23.11
N SER A 178 10.03 -17.76 23.09
CA SER A 178 10.38 -17.01 24.30
C SER A 178 9.16 -16.61 25.13
N VAL A 179 8.08 -16.14 24.48
CA VAL A 179 6.82 -15.81 25.16
C VAL A 179 6.24 -17.03 25.86
N SER A 180 6.20 -18.18 25.18
CA SER A 180 5.72 -19.44 25.77
C SER A 180 6.54 -19.84 27.00
N GLY A 181 7.87 -19.70 26.96
CA GLY A 181 8.74 -20.00 28.09
C GLY A 181 8.43 -19.11 29.30
N ARG A 182 8.32 -17.79 29.08
CA ARG A 182 8.00 -16.81 30.14
C ARG A 182 6.64 -17.07 30.78
N VAL A 183 5.64 -17.49 30.01
CA VAL A 183 4.31 -17.82 30.54
C VAL A 183 4.35 -19.06 31.43
N ALA A 184 5.08 -20.10 31.01
CA ALA A 184 5.24 -21.32 31.81
C ALA A 184 5.96 -21.03 33.13
N GLU A 185 7.01 -20.21 33.09
CA GLU A 185 7.76 -19.79 34.28
C GLU A 185 6.90 -18.93 35.22
N SER A 186 6.20 -17.93 34.69
CA SER A 186 5.29 -17.07 35.47
C SER A 186 4.17 -17.88 36.14
N LYS A 187 3.60 -18.88 35.45
CA LYS A 187 2.60 -19.78 36.03
C LYS A 187 3.18 -20.55 37.22
N LYS A 188 4.39 -21.07 37.08
CA LYS A 188 5.08 -21.82 38.15
C LYS A 188 5.36 -20.93 39.37
N GLU A 189 5.75 -19.67 39.15
CA GLU A 189 5.92 -18.69 40.23
C GLU A 189 4.61 -18.40 40.97
N ILE A 190 3.51 -18.21 40.25
CA ILE A 190 2.17 -18.01 40.85
C ILE A 190 1.75 -19.24 41.65
N ASP A 191 1.91 -20.45 41.09
CA ASP A 191 1.54 -21.70 41.77
C ASP A 191 2.37 -21.89 43.06
N ASN A 192 3.67 -21.57 43.02
CA ASN A 192 4.52 -21.60 44.21
C ASN A 192 4.10 -20.56 45.24
N TYR A 193 3.84 -19.32 44.82
CA TYR A 193 3.36 -18.26 45.70
C TYR A 193 2.05 -18.63 46.39
N VAL A 194 1.08 -19.18 45.65
CA VAL A 194 -0.20 -19.64 46.21
C VAL A 194 0.03 -20.73 47.24
N LYS A 195 0.88 -21.72 46.96
CA LYS A 195 1.23 -22.78 47.94
C LYS A 195 1.87 -22.21 49.20
N GLU A 196 2.86 -21.34 49.06
CA GLU A 196 3.51 -20.68 50.21
C GLU A 196 2.49 -19.88 51.05
N LYS A 197 1.56 -19.18 50.40
CA LYS A 197 0.51 -18.44 51.11
C LYS A 197 -0.50 -19.35 51.79
N GLU A 198 -0.88 -20.47 51.17
CA GLU A 198 -1.73 -21.47 51.82
C GLU A 198 -1.07 -22.05 53.08
N GLU A 199 0.22 -22.39 53.01
CA GLU A 199 0.99 -22.88 54.16
C GLU A 199 1.11 -21.84 55.27
N ALA A 200 1.45 -20.60 54.91
CA ALA A 200 1.55 -19.49 55.87
C ALA A 200 0.21 -19.19 56.56
N LEU A 201 -0.91 -19.26 55.84
CA LEU A 201 -2.24 -19.01 56.40
C LEU A 201 -2.76 -20.17 57.26
N LYS A 202 -2.34 -21.41 57.01
CA LYS A 202 -2.70 -22.58 57.83
C LYS A 202 -2.12 -22.54 59.26
N GLY A 203 -1.05 -21.77 59.48
CA GLY A 203 -0.40 -21.61 60.79
C GLY A 203 0.06 -22.94 61.42
N GLU A 204 0.44 -22.93 62.70
CA GLU A 204 0.92 -24.14 63.43
C GLU A 204 -0.16 -25.24 63.59
N THR A 205 -1.44 -24.89 63.41
CA THR A 205 -2.57 -25.81 63.60
C THR A 205 -3.06 -26.49 62.33
N GLY A 206 -2.61 -26.08 61.14
CA GLY A 206 -2.93 -26.73 59.87
C GLY A 206 -4.32 -26.46 59.30
N ASN A 207 -5.10 -25.53 59.87
CA ASN A 207 -6.51 -25.31 59.53
C ASN A 207 -6.82 -23.81 59.34
N VAL A 208 -7.34 -23.43 58.16
CA VAL A 208 -7.79 -22.06 57.83
C VAL A 208 -9.30 -21.85 58.05
N TYR A 209 -9.96 -22.76 58.77
CA TYR A 209 -11.37 -22.58 59.13
C TYR A 209 -11.49 -21.50 60.20
N PHE A 210 -11.71 -20.26 59.74
CA PHE A 210 -12.30 -19.24 60.59
C PHE A 210 -13.66 -19.75 61.07
N ALA A 211 -14.01 -19.43 62.32
CA ALA A 211 -15.32 -19.76 62.87
C ALA A 211 -16.43 -19.41 61.84
N ALA A 212 -17.21 -20.41 61.42
CA ALA A 212 -18.22 -20.20 60.39
C ALA A 212 -19.34 -19.34 60.95
N PHE A 213 -19.79 -18.29 60.25
CA PHE A 213 -20.94 -17.50 60.69
C PHE A 213 -22.15 -17.79 59.80
N LYS A 214 -23.34 -17.95 60.39
CA LYS A 214 -24.60 -18.06 59.64
C LYS A 214 -25.67 -17.19 60.27
N VAL A 215 -26.61 -16.70 59.47
CA VAL A 215 -27.74 -15.93 59.96
C VAL A 215 -28.93 -16.87 60.19
N VAL A 216 -29.48 -16.90 61.41
CA VAL A 216 -30.70 -17.64 61.73
C VAL A 216 -31.68 -16.68 62.39
N ASN A 217 -32.91 -16.59 61.85
CA ASN A 217 -33.96 -15.70 62.34
C ASN A 217 -33.48 -14.24 62.53
N GLY A 218 -32.69 -13.74 61.57
CA GLY A 218 -32.17 -12.37 61.57
C GLY A 218 -31.02 -12.09 62.54
N ARG A 219 -30.43 -13.12 63.17
CA ARG A 219 -29.26 -12.97 64.06
C ARG A 219 -28.05 -13.70 63.49
N LEU A 220 -26.88 -13.04 63.50
CA LEU A 220 -25.60 -13.66 63.16
C LEU A 220 -25.19 -14.63 64.27
N ILE A 221 -24.94 -15.89 63.92
CA ILE A 221 -24.56 -16.95 64.86
C ILE A 221 -23.23 -17.54 64.40
N MET A 222 -22.26 -17.59 65.31
CA MET A 222 -21.02 -18.34 65.14
C MET A 222 -21.33 -19.83 65.27
N CYS A 223 -21.10 -20.58 64.20
CA CYS A 223 -21.25 -22.02 64.09
C CYS A 223 -19.88 -22.65 64.31
N SER A 224 -19.85 -23.62 65.22
CA SER A 224 -18.72 -24.51 65.31
C SER A 224 -19.00 -25.76 64.48
N ASP A 225 -18.07 -26.17 63.64
CA ASP A 225 -18.11 -27.46 62.95
C ASP A 225 -17.43 -28.51 63.84
N PRO A 226 -18.18 -29.46 64.41
CA PRO A 226 -17.64 -30.45 65.34
C PRO A 226 -16.66 -31.44 64.70
N ASN A 227 -16.56 -31.50 63.37
CA ASN A 227 -15.59 -32.34 62.66
C ASN A 227 -14.25 -31.64 62.41
N VAL A 228 -14.18 -30.31 62.60
CA VAL A 228 -13.06 -29.47 62.18
C VAL A 228 -12.51 -28.61 63.33
N ASP A 229 -13.39 -28.14 64.22
CA ASP A 229 -13.02 -27.23 65.30
C ASP A 229 -12.47 -27.97 66.53
N LYS A 230 -11.27 -27.60 66.96
CA LYS A 230 -10.66 -28.10 68.21
C LYS A 230 -11.40 -27.63 69.46
N VAL A 231 -12.13 -26.51 69.39
CA VAL A 231 -12.93 -25.95 70.49
C VAL A 231 -14.37 -25.80 70.01
N CYS A 232 -15.26 -26.68 70.46
CA CYS A 232 -16.67 -26.58 70.14
C CYS A 232 -17.42 -25.82 71.23
N PHE A 233 -18.03 -24.69 70.88
CA PHE A 233 -18.88 -23.92 71.80
C PHE A 233 -20.33 -24.40 71.72
N HIS A 234 -20.98 -24.60 72.87
CA HIS A 234 -22.42 -24.87 72.95
C HIS A 234 -23.04 -24.09 74.11
N ARG A 235 -24.34 -23.81 74.02
CA ARG A 235 -25.07 -23.20 75.15
C ARG A 235 -25.70 -24.26 76.04
N GLU A 236 -25.69 -23.97 77.34
CA GLU A 236 -26.45 -24.71 78.35
C GLU A 236 -27.19 -23.66 79.20
N GLY A 237 -28.48 -23.48 78.90
CA GLY A 237 -29.24 -22.35 79.40
C GLY A 237 -28.66 -21.01 78.93
N SER A 238 -28.38 -20.10 79.88
CA SER A 238 -27.79 -18.77 79.62
C SER A 238 -26.26 -18.77 79.53
N ARG A 239 -25.59 -19.88 79.83
CA ARG A 239 -24.13 -19.97 79.86
C ARG A 239 -23.59 -20.55 78.54
N LEU A 240 -22.55 -19.91 77.99
CA LEU A 240 -21.76 -20.48 76.90
C LEU A 240 -20.71 -21.40 77.51
N LYS A 241 -20.75 -22.68 77.15
CA LYS A 241 -19.75 -23.69 77.52
C LYS A 241 -18.94 -24.07 76.28
N TYR A 242 -17.76 -24.63 76.51
CA TYR A 242 -16.92 -25.17 75.45
C TYR A 242 -16.45 -26.57 75.81
N ARG A 243 -16.24 -27.39 74.79
CA ARG A 243 -15.49 -28.65 74.89
C ARG A 243 -14.27 -28.57 73.98
N LEU A 244 -13.16 -29.11 74.45
CA LEU A 244 -11.99 -29.37 73.61
C LEU A 244 -12.18 -30.76 72.99
N ALA A 245 -12.11 -30.85 71.67
CA ALA A 245 -11.92 -32.13 71.01
C ALA A 245 -10.44 -32.50 71.17
N LEU A 246 -10.16 -33.60 71.89
CA LEU A 246 -8.83 -34.20 71.96
C LEU A 246 -8.52 -34.93 70.66
#